data_AF-A0A2H5QH43-F1
#
_entry.id   AF-A0A2H5QH43-F1
#
_cell.length_a   1.000
_cell.length_b   1.000
_cell.length_c   1.000
_cell.angle_alpha   90.00
_cell.angle_beta   90.00
_cell.angle_gamma   90.00
#
_symmetry.space_group_name_H-M   'P 1'
#
loop_
_entity.id
_entity.type
_entity.pdbx_description
1 polymer ?
#
loop_
_entity_poly.entity_id
_entity_poly.type
_entity_poly.pdbx_seq_one_letter_code
_entity_poly.pdbx_strand_id
1 'polypeptide(L)'
;MPARKKKSSAVSKLRSALTVFGKSKSAYHSGLGTRVVGTLFGYRRGHVHFAFQEDAKLSPAFLIELATPTSVLVREMASGLVRIALECEKKTEKKGLKLLEEPVWRTYCNGKKCGYAMRRECGPEELKILKAVEPISMGAGVLPGDNENGEGNGAGGSEGELMYMRARFERVVGSKDSEAFYMMNPDCSGGPELSVYLLRV
;
A
#
# COMPACT_ATOMS: atom_id res chain seq x y z
N MET A 1 -45.90 64.42 16.55
CA MET A 1 -44.80 64.73 15.62
C MET A 1 -43.47 64.27 16.23
N PRO A 2 -42.58 63.58 15.48
CA PRO A 2 -41.53 62.70 16.01
C PRO A 2 -40.06 63.10 15.69
N ALA A 3 -39.11 62.26 16.15
CA ALA A 3 -37.70 62.05 15.72
C ALA A 3 -36.63 63.10 16.15
N ARG A 4 -35.39 62.77 16.55
CA ARG A 4 -34.39 61.85 15.92
C ARG A 4 -33.24 61.47 16.91
N LYS A 5 -32.67 60.26 16.73
CA LYS A 5 -31.51 59.63 17.45
C LYS A 5 -30.14 60.18 16.92
N LYS A 6 -28.91 59.97 17.46
CA LYS A 6 -28.17 58.72 17.82
C LYS A 6 -26.68 59.03 18.25
N LYS A 7 -26.17 58.32 19.29
CA LYS A 7 -24.86 57.62 19.51
C LYS A 7 -23.44 58.27 19.37
N SER A 8 -22.55 57.97 20.34
CA SER A 8 -21.21 57.31 20.21
C SER A 8 -20.64 57.04 21.62
N SER A 9 -19.71 56.12 21.98
CA SER A 9 -18.82 55.14 21.33
C SER A 9 -18.60 53.97 22.33
N ALA A 10 -18.80 52.70 21.98
CA ALA A 10 -17.87 51.72 21.38
C ALA A 10 -16.72 51.23 22.32
N VAL A 11 -16.99 50.10 23.00
CA VAL A 11 -16.04 49.25 23.76
C VAL A 11 -15.50 48.15 22.81
N SER A 12 -14.38 47.51 23.21
CA SER A 12 -13.93 46.13 22.85
C SER A 12 -12.87 46.03 21.75
N LYS A 13 -11.92 45.08 21.72
CA LYS A 13 -11.62 43.86 22.49
C LYS A 13 -10.21 43.38 22.10
N LEU A 14 -9.62 42.55 22.96
CA LEU A 14 -8.33 41.86 22.82
C LEU A 14 -8.10 41.18 21.45
N ARG A 15 -6.86 41.22 20.98
CA ARG A 15 -6.35 40.38 19.88
C ARG A 15 -5.74 39.10 20.47
N SER A 16 -6.37 37.96 20.20
CA SER A 16 -5.75 36.64 20.29
C SER A 16 -5.61 36.09 18.88
N ALA A 17 -4.37 35.84 18.45
CA ALA A 17 -4.06 35.23 17.17
C ALA A 17 -3.67 33.77 17.43
N LEU A 18 -4.62 32.87 17.17
CA LEU A 18 -4.37 31.43 17.16
C LEU A 18 -3.97 31.04 15.73
N THR A 19 -2.75 30.54 15.55
CA THR A 19 -2.28 29.93 14.31
C THR A 19 -3.04 28.61 14.08
N VAL A 20 -4.01 28.65 13.19
CA VAL A 20 -4.70 27.45 12.70
C VAL A 20 -3.76 26.70 11.76
N PHE A 21 -3.22 25.57 12.22
CA PHE A 21 -2.72 24.54 11.32
C PHE A 21 -3.89 24.06 10.45
N GLY A 22 -3.92 24.52 9.20
CA GLY A 22 -4.87 24.07 8.19
C GLY A 22 -4.65 22.59 7.90
N LYS A 23 -5.37 21.72 8.62
CA LYS A 23 -5.61 20.35 8.20
C LYS A 23 -6.45 20.39 6.93
N SER A 24 -5.79 20.46 5.78
CA SER A 24 -6.37 20.02 4.52
C SER A 24 -6.64 18.53 4.64
N LYS A 25 -7.83 18.15 5.15
CA LYS A 25 -8.32 16.78 5.04
C LYS A 25 -8.72 16.56 3.59
N SER A 26 -7.71 16.28 2.76
CA SER A 26 -7.94 15.76 1.42
C SER A 26 -8.76 14.47 1.53
N ALA A 27 -9.91 14.44 0.86
CA ALA A 27 -10.82 13.29 0.84
C ALA A 27 -10.22 12.03 0.16
N TYR A 28 -8.95 12.09 -0.23
CA TYR A 28 -8.18 11.04 -0.91
C TYR A 28 -7.21 10.29 0.01
N HIS A 29 -7.20 10.56 1.32
CA HIS A 29 -6.36 9.79 2.23
C HIS A 29 -7.01 8.43 2.53
N SER A 30 -6.47 7.40 1.90
CA SER A 30 -6.60 5.99 2.26
C SER A 30 -5.88 5.65 3.58
N GLY A 31 -5.66 6.63 4.46
CA GLY A 31 -4.74 6.52 5.60
C GLY A 31 -3.26 6.59 5.22
N LEU A 32 -2.89 6.36 3.96
CA LEU A 32 -1.50 6.38 3.52
C LEU A 32 -0.96 7.80 3.31
N GLY A 33 0.22 8.08 3.87
CA GLY A 33 1.03 9.27 3.59
C GLY A 33 1.71 9.23 2.21
N THR A 34 2.61 10.18 1.95
CA THR A 34 3.43 10.21 0.71
C THR A 34 4.59 9.21 0.72
N ARG A 35 4.97 8.72 1.89
CA ARG A 35 5.96 7.66 2.07
C ARG A 35 5.31 6.55 2.87
N VAL A 36 5.46 5.32 2.39
CA VAL A 36 4.83 4.13 2.97
C VAL A 36 5.83 3.00 3.06
N VAL A 37 5.53 2.02 3.90
CA VAL A 37 6.28 0.76 3.97
C VAL A 37 5.55 -0.25 3.08
N GLY A 38 6.26 -0.77 2.07
CA GLY A 38 5.76 -1.84 1.22
C GLY A 38 6.41 -3.16 1.61
N THR A 39 5.60 -4.17 1.83
CA THR A 39 6.05 -5.55 2.05
C THR A 39 5.45 -6.44 0.97
N LEU A 40 6.31 -7.09 0.21
CA LEU A 40 5.96 -8.18 -0.68
C LEU A 40 6.26 -9.47 0.05
N PHE A 41 5.36 -10.44 -0.01
CA PHE A 41 5.61 -11.75 0.56
C PHE A 41 4.83 -12.83 -0.17
N GLY A 42 5.30 -14.07 -0.08
CA GLY A 42 4.61 -15.20 -0.67
C GLY A 42 5.40 -16.49 -0.47
N TYR A 43 4.67 -17.59 -0.37
CA TYR A 43 5.28 -18.92 -0.31
C TYR A 43 5.95 -19.24 -1.65
N ARG A 44 6.98 -20.09 -1.60
CA ARG A 44 7.76 -20.47 -2.80
C ARG A 44 6.92 -21.04 -3.95
N ARG A 45 5.89 -21.81 -3.62
CA ARG A 45 4.93 -22.38 -4.58
C ARG A 45 3.57 -21.68 -4.56
N GLY A 46 3.48 -20.55 -3.88
CA GLY A 46 2.25 -19.78 -3.72
C GLY A 46 2.18 -18.53 -4.59
N HIS A 47 1.19 -17.71 -4.25
CA HIS A 47 0.91 -16.41 -4.86
C HIS A 47 1.65 -15.28 -4.13
N VAL A 48 1.84 -14.16 -4.82
CA VAL A 48 2.45 -12.96 -4.23
C VAL A 48 1.38 -12.11 -3.56
N HIS A 49 1.67 -11.67 -2.34
CA HIS A 49 0.93 -10.66 -1.63
C HIS A 49 1.74 -9.35 -1.57
N PHE A 50 1.05 -8.24 -1.75
CA PHE A 50 1.58 -6.89 -1.59
C PHE A 50 0.81 -6.17 -0.49
N ALA A 51 1.54 -5.72 0.54
CA ALA A 51 1.00 -4.92 1.64
C ALA A 51 1.64 -3.53 1.65
N PHE A 52 0.82 -2.48 1.70
CA PHE A 52 1.27 -1.11 1.98
C PHE A 52 0.77 -0.66 3.35
N GLN A 53 1.71 -0.30 4.22
CA GLN A 53 1.46 0.22 5.57
C GLN A 53 1.91 1.69 5.64
N GLU A 54 1.15 2.53 6.36
CA GLU A 54 1.59 3.90 6.66
C GLU A 54 2.84 3.89 7.56
N ASP A 55 2.79 3.06 8.60
CA ASP A 55 3.90 2.76 9.50
C ASP A 55 4.01 1.25 9.68
N ALA A 56 5.23 0.77 9.92
CA ALA A 56 5.56 -0.64 10.15
C ALA A 56 4.67 -1.34 11.19
N LYS A 57 4.21 -0.60 12.21
CA LYS A 57 3.46 -1.10 13.37
C LYS A 57 1.95 -1.13 13.14
N LEU A 58 1.46 -0.48 12.09
CA LEU A 58 0.04 -0.35 11.79
C LEU A 58 -0.42 -1.49 10.87
N SER A 59 -1.72 -1.79 10.89
CA SER A 59 -2.29 -2.69 9.89
C SER A 59 -2.12 -2.11 8.47
N PRO A 60 -1.97 -2.97 7.45
CA PRO A 60 -1.83 -2.49 6.08
C PRO A 60 -3.12 -1.79 5.64
N ALA A 61 -2.98 -0.58 5.09
CA ALA A 61 -4.11 0.14 4.50
C ALA A 61 -4.54 -0.50 3.17
N PHE A 62 -3.63 -1.23 2.53
CA PHE A 62 -3.87 -1.95 1.30
C PHE A 62 -3.13 -3.28 1.32
N LEU A 63 -3.85 -4.38 1.10
CA LEU A 63 -3.31 -5.71 0.92
C LEU A 63 -3.96 -6.31 -0.33
N ILE A 64 -3.14 -6.81 -1.25
CA ILE A 64 -3.60 -7.43 -2.48
C ILE A 64 -2.84 -8.72 -2.76
N GLU A 65 -3.55 -9.74 -3.20
CA GLU A 65 -3.01 -11.02 -3.65
C GLU A 65 -3.04 -11.07 -5.18
N LEU A 66 -1.92 -11.40 -5.80
CA LEU A 66 -1.77 -11.51 -7.26
C LEU A 66 -1.84 -12.98 -7.66
N ALA A 67 -2.55 -13.30 -8.74
CA ALA A 67 -2.49 -14.64 -9.33
C ALA A 67 -1.07 -15.04 -9.79
N THR A 68 -0.16 -14.08 -9.95
CA THR A 68 1.25 -14.30 -10.28
C THR A 68 1.94 -15.17 -9.22
N PRO A 69 2.55 -16.31 -9.60
CA PRO A 69 3.34 -17.11 -8.67
C PRO A 69 4.57 -16.34 -8.17
N THR A 70 4.95 -16.56 -6.91
CA THR A 70 6.12 -15.89 -6.29
C THR A 70 7.40 -16.11 -7.09
N SER A 71 7.61 -17.33 -7.58
CA SER A 71 8.77 -17.68 -8.40
C SER A 71 8.86 -16.89 -9.72
N VAL A 72 7.72 -16.51 -10.31
CA VAL A 72 7.67 -15.70 -11.53
C VAL A 72 8.07 -14.27 -11.21
N LEU A 73 7.52 -13.68 -10.14
CA LEU A 73 7.88 -12.32 -9.76
C LEU A 73 9.35 -12.20 -9.37
N VAL A 74 9.88 -13.15 -8.60
CA VAL A 74 11.30 -13.19 -8.23
C VAL A 74 12.20 -13.25 -9.47
N ARG A 75 11.79 -14.01 -10.50
CA ARG A 75 12.53 -14.07 -11.77
C ARG A 75 12.51 -12.73 -12.51
N GLU A 76 11.36 -12.06 -12.56
CA GLU A 76 11.25 -10.72 -13.16
C GLU A 76 12.07 -9.69 -12.38
N MET A 77 12.17 -9.81 -11.06
CA MET A 77 13.05 -8.95 -10.26
C MET A 77 14.53 -9.20 -10.53
N ALA A 78 14.91 -10.46 -10.73
CA ALA A 78 16.28 -10.81 -11.10
C ALA A 78 16.67 -10.33 -12.52
N SER A 79 15.70 -10.07 -13.40
CA SER A 79 15.96 -9.54 -14.75
C SER A 79 16.07 -8.01 -14.80
N GLY A 80 15.79 -7.31 -13.69
CA GLY A 80 15.98 -5.87 -13.54
C GLY A 80 14.70 -5.15 -13.12
N LEU A 81 14.27 -4.17 -13.92
CA LEU A 81 13.14 -3.30 -13.59
C LEU A 81 11.80 -4.05 -13.70
N VAL A 82 11.01 -4.03 -12.63
CA VAL A 82 9.66 -4.61 -12.57
C VAL A 82 8.62 -3.52 -12.42
N ARG A 83 7.67 -3.49 -13.37
CA ARG A 83 6.52 -2.58 -13.37
C ARG A 83 5.24 -3.38 -13.28
N ILE A 84 4.53 -3.25 -12.17
CA ILE A 84 3.24 -3.91 -11.95
C ILE A 84 2.14 -2.87 -12.12
N ALA A 85 1.21 -3.10 -13.05
CA ALA A 85 0.00 -2.32 -13.17
C ALA A 85 -1.21 -3.14 -12.72
N LEU A 86 -2.03 -2.55 -11.88
CA LEU A 86 -3.29 -3.07 -11.38
C LEU A 86 -4.39 -2.18 -11.97
N GLU A 87 -5.16 -2.73 -12.90
CA GLU A 87 -6.22 -2.02 -13.60
C GLU A 87 -7.59 -2.52 -13.16
N CYS A 88 -8.49 -1.62 -12.78
CA CYS A 88 -9.90 -1.92 -12.59
C CYS A 88 -10.76 -1.07 -13.53
N GLU A 89 -11.95 -1.56 -13.86
CA GLU A 89 -12.88 -0.83 -14.72
C GLU A 89 -13.68 0.20 -13.92
N LYS A 90 -13.88 1.37 -14.50
CA LYS A 90 -14.72 2.41 -13.93
C LYS A 90 -16.19 2.02 -13.98
N LYS A 91 -16.74 1.56 -12.86
CA LYS A 91 -18.17 1.25 -12.75
C LYS A 91 -18.99 2.53 -12.55
N THR A 92 -19.88 2.82 -13.50
CA THR A 92 -20.75 4.02 -13.50
C THR A 92 -21.67 4.11 -12.28
N GLU A 93 -22.01 2.96 -11.68
CA GLU A 93 -22.95 2.86 -10.55
C GLU A 93 -22.29 3.00 -9.17
N LYS A 94 -20.98 2.73 -9.05
CA LYS A 94 -20.27 2.79 -7.77
C LYS A 94 -19.65 4.17 -7.55
N LYS A 95 -20.50 5.20 -7.42
CA LYS A 95 -20.04 6.53 -7.04
C LYS A 95 -19.55 6.51 -5.59
N GLY A 96 -18.24 6.60 -5.39
CA GLY A 96 -17.64 6.90 -4.08
C GLY A 96 -16.63 5.89 -3.53
N LEU A 97 -16.39 4.76 -4.18
CA LEU A 97 -15.33 3.84 -3.74
C LEU A 97 -13.94 4.44 -3.98
N LYS A 98 -13.08 4.41 -2.95
CA LYS A 98 -11.69 4.84 -3.10
C LYS A 98 -10.94 3.86 -3.99
N LEU A 99 -9.89 4.33 -4.66
CA LEU A 99 -9.11 3.49 -5.58
C LEU A 99 -8.55 2.25 -4.88
N LEU A 100 -7.92 2.41 -3.72
CA LEU A 100 -7.38 1.30 -2.92
C LEU A 100 -8.47 0.37 -2.36
N GLU A 101 -9.75 0.75 -2.45
CA GLU A 101 -10.85 -0.06 -1.95
C GLU A 101 -11.42 -1.04 -2.98
N GLU A 102 -10.99 -0.94 -4.25
CA GLU A 102 -11.49 -1.80 -5.32
C GLU A 102 -11.12 -3.27 -5.06
N PRO A 103 -12.07 -4.21 -5.20
CA PRO A 103 -11.89 -5.59 -4.79
C PRO A 103 -11.10 -6.43 -5.80
N VAL A 104 -11.19 -6.11 -7.10
CA VAL A 104 -10.66 -6.93 -8.18
C VAL A 104 -9.92 -6.05 -9.18
N TRP A 105 -8.75 -6.52 -9.58
CA TRP A 105 -7.82 -5.84 -10.46
C TRP A 105 -7.34 -6.80 -11.55
N ARG A 106 -7.14 -6.30 -12.75
CA ARG A 106 -6.34 -6.96 -13.79
C ARG A 106 -4.88 -6.62 -13.55
N THR A 107 -4.02 -7.63 -13.49
CA THR A 107 -2.60 -7.45 -13.24
C THR A 107 -1.82 -7.51 -14.54
N TYR A 108 -0.93 -6.55 -14.72
CA TYR A 108 0.07 -6.56 -15.78
C TYR A 108 1.45 -6.44 -15.16
N CYS A 109 2.38 -7.31 -15.55
CA CYS A 109 3.79 -7.18 -15.19
C CYS A 109 4.57 -6.85 -16.46
N ASN A 110 5.33 -5.74 -16.44
CA ASN A 110 6.13 -5.27 -17.57
C ASN A 110 5.33 -5.18 -18.89
N GLY A 111 4.07 -4.74 -18.79
CA GLY A 111 3.14 -4.59 -19.92
C GLY A 111 2.46 -5.87 -20.38
N LYS A 112 2.79 -7.04 -19.81
CA LYS A 112 2.14 -8.32 -20.12
C LYS A 112 1.06 -8.63 -19.10
N LYS A 113 -0.12 -9.07 -19.56
CA LYS A 113 -1.21 -9.48 -18.65
C LYS A 113 -0.81 -10.74 -17.89
N CYS A 114 -0.84 -10.68 -16.56
CA CYS A 114 -0.38 -11.74 -15.66
C CYS A 114 -1.50 -12.33 -14.79
N GLY A 115 -2.76 -12.00 -15.09
CA GLY A 115 -3.93 -12.55 -14.41
C GLY A 115 -4.74 -11.48 -13.69
N TYR A 116 -5.39 -11.89 -12.61
CA TYR A 116 -6.15 -11.01 -11.73
C TYR A 116 -5.47 -10.89 -10.38
N ALA A 117 -5.76 -9.82 -9.68
CA ALA A 117 -5.39 -9.63 -8.30
C ALA A 117 -6.62 -9.23 -7.48
N MET A 118 -6.68 -9.73 -6.26
CA MET A 118 -7.81 -9.56 -5.36
C MET A 118 -7.36 -8.81 -4.12
N ARG A 119 -8.09 -7.74 -3.78
CA ARG A 119 -7.90 -7.07 -2.51
C ARG A 119 -8.30 -8.03 -1.40
N ARG A 120 -7.47 -8.12 -0.37
CA ARG A 120 -7.70 -8.96 0.80
C ARG A 120 -7.82 -8.08 2.04
N GLU A 121 -8.58 -8.57 3.00
CA GLU A 121 -8.50 -8.06 4.37
C GLU A 121 -7.28 -8.71 5.04
N CYS A 122 -6.62 -7.98 5.95
CA CYS A 122 -5.46 -8.50 6.67
C CYS A 122 -5.94 -9.48 7.75
N GLY A 123 -5.68 -10.78 7.54
CA GLY A 123 -5.99 -11.82 8.51
C GLY A 123 -4.91 -12.00 9.57
N PRO A 124 -5.09 -12.97 10.49
CA PRO A 124 -4.11 -13.33 11.52
C PRO A 124 -2.78 -13.79 10.92
N GLU A 125 -2.83 -14.57 9.84
CA GLU A 125 -1.67 -15.12 9.15
C GLU A 125 -0.81 -14.00 8.54
N GLU A 126 -1.43 -13.11 7.76
CA GLU A 126 -0.72 -11.97 7.18
C GLU A 126 -0.20 -11.03 8.25
N LEU A 127 -0.94 -10.84 9.34
CA LEU A 127 -0.48 -10.03 10.46
C LEU A 127 0.73 -10.65 11.17
N LYS A 128 0.78 -11.99 11.32
CA LYS A 128 1.95 -12.71 11.88
C LYS A 128 3.18 -12.47 11.01
N ILE A 129 3.03 -12.58 9.69
CA ILE A 129 4.09 -12.30 8.72
C ILE A 129 4.57 -10.84 8.83
N LEU A 130 3.64 -9.88 8.77
CA LEU A 130 3.97 -8.45 8.83
C LEU A 130 4.67 -8.06 10.14
N LYS A 131 4.29 -8.68 11.26
CA LYS A 131 4.98 -8.52 12.56
C LYS A 131 6.38 -9.11 12.55
N ALA A 132 6.56 -10.30 11.95
CA ALA A 132 7.88 -10.94 11.87
C ALA A 132 8.89 -10.08 11.08
N VAL A 133 8.43 -9.38 10.04
CA VAL A 133 9.27 -8.48 9.24
C VAL A 133 9.25 -7.02 9.72
N GLU A 134 8.53 -6.69 10.80
CA GLU A 134 8.40 -5.33 11.32
C GLU A 134 9.75 -4.64 11.57
N PRO A 135 10.76 -5.30 12.19
CA PRO A 135 12.06 -4.69 12.48
C PRO A 135 12.90 -4.38 11.24
N ILE A 136 12.55 -4.95 10.09
CA ILE A 136 13.31 -4.84 8.86
C ILE A 136 12.93 -3.53 8.18
N SER A 137 13.90 -2.63 8.06
CA SER A 137 13.67 -1.35 7.37
C SER A 137 13.63 -1.53 5.85
N MET A 138 14.60 -2.27 5.31
CA MET A 138 14.74 -2.57 3.89
C MET A 138 15.48 -3.90 3.72
N GLY A 139 15.11 -4.68 2.70
CA GLY A 139 15.80 -5.92 2.32
C GLY A 139 14.85 -7.03 1.89
N ALA A 140 15.43 -8.14 1.45
CA ALA A 140 14.71 -9.37 1.12
C ALA A 140 15.24 -10.53 1.96
N GLY A 141 14.39 -11.53 2.21
CA GLY A 141 14.75 -12.69 3.01
C GLY A 141 13.72 -13.81 2.93
N VAL A 142 13.95 -14.84 3.73
CA VAL A 142 13.04 -15.97 3.92
C VAL A 142 12.66 -16.08 5.39
N LEU A 143 11.39 -16.34 5.66
CA LEU A 143 10.90 -16.76 6.97
C LEU A 143 10.66 -18.27 6.95
N PRO A 144 11.00 -18.99 8.04
CA PRO A 144 10.64 -20.39 8.17
C PRO A 144 9.12 -20.52 8.15
N GLY A 145 8.61 -21.56 7.48
CA GLY A 145 7.18 -21.88 7.51
C GLY A 145 6.74 -22.29 8.91
N ASP A 146 5.50 -21.96 9.25
CA ASP A 146 4.89 -22.37 10.50
C ASP A 146 4.74 -23.89 10.56
N ASN A 147 5.75 -24.55 11.13
CA ASN A 147 5.67 -25.91 11.63
C ASN A 147 5.45 -25.87 13.15
N GLU A 148 4.40 -25.19 13.62
CA GLU A 148 4.09 -25.13 15.07
C GLU A 148 3.35 -26.36 15.61
N ASN A 149 3.08 -27.39 14.77
CA ASN A 149 2.60 -28.69 15.23
C ASN A 149 3.64 -29.77 14.93
N GLY A 150 4.57 -29.98 15.86
CA GLY A 150 5.50 -31.10 15.79
C GLY A 150 4.78 -32.43 16.02
N GLU A 151 4.75 -33.29 15.00
CA GLU A 151 4.77 -34.77 15.11
C GLU A 151 4.82 -35.43 13.72
N GLY A 152 5.86 -36.24 13.50
CA GLY A 152 5.85 -37.43 12.63
C GLY A 152 5.53 -37.29 11.13
N ASN A 153 6.58 -37.18 10.30
CA ASN A 153 6.94 -38.17 9.27
C ASN A 153 7.79 -37.54 8.17
N GLY A 154 8.97 -38.12 7.95
CA GLY A 154 9.84 -37.75 6.85
C GLY A 154 9.22 -38.08 5.50
N ALA A 155 9.03 -37.07 4.67
CA ALA A 155 9.20 -37.10 3.21
C ALA A 155 8.79 -35.74 2.62
N GLY A 156 9.74 -35.02 2.01
CA GLY A 156 9.42 -34.10 0.90
C GLY A 156 9.37 -32.59 1.19
N GLY A 157 10.56 -31.99 1.34
CA GLY A 157 10.99 -30.80 0.58
C GLY A 157 10.33 -29.43 0.83
N SER A 158 11.14 -28.42 1.18
CA SER A 158 11.05 -26.96 0.90
C SER A 158 9.70 -26.24 0.65
N GLU A 159 8.55 -26.78 1.03
CA GLU A 159 7.23 -26.24 0.66
C GLU A 159 6.72 -25.14 1.61
N GLY A 160 7.34 -24.99 2.79
CA GLY A 160 6.95 -24.02 3.82
C GLY A 160 7.72 -22.69 3.83
N GLU A 161 8.72 -22.48 2.97
CA GLU A 161 9.52 -21.24 3.03
C GLU A 161 8.74 -20.04 2.49
N LEU A 162 8.55 -19.02 3.33
CA LEU A 162 7.93 -17.76 2.94
C LEU A 162 9.03 -16.77 2.53
N MET A 163 9.01 -16.34 1.27
CA MET A 163 9.88 -15.25 0.82
C MET A 163 9.24 -13.91 1.11
N TYR A 164 10.05 -12.92 1.45
CA TYR A 164 9.59 -11.55 1.57
C TYR A 164 10.62 -10.55 1.03
N MET A 165 10.12 -9.37 0.66
CA MET A 165 10.92 -8.18 0.40
C MET A 165 10.20 -6.99 1.03
N ARG A 166 10.95 -6.19 1.78
CA ARG A 166 10.44 -4.99 2.45
C ARG A 166 11.25 -3.79 2.01
N ALA A 167 10.56 -2.71 1.69
CA ALA A 167 11.20 -1.46 1.28
C ALA A 167 10.31 -0.27 1.60
N ARG A 168 10.88 0.92 1.53
CA ARG A 168 10.09 2.16 1.58
C ARG A 168 9.66 2.51 0.16
N PHE A 169 8.42 2.98 0.02
CA PHE A 169 7.86 3.42 -1.25
C PHE A 169 7.46 4.89 -1.17
N GLU A 170 7.73 5.62 -2.24
CA GLU A 170 7.11 6.91 -2.50
C GLU A 170 5.76 6.70 -3.16
N ARG A 171 4.70 7.20 -2.52
CA ARG A 171 3.33 7.18 -3.03
C ARG A 171 3.04 8.50 -3.74
N VAL A 172 2.70 8.40 -5.02
CA VAL A 172 2.28 9.52 -5.86
C VAL A 172 0.82 9.34 -6.25
N VAL A 173 -0.02 10.27 -5.82
CA VAL A 173 -1.45 10.28 -6.18
C VAL A 173 -1.64 11.17 -7.40
N GLY A 174 -1.94 10.56 -8.55
CA GLY A 174 -2.20 11.29 -9.78
C GLY A 174 -3.62 11.86 -9.81
N SER A 175 -4.61 11.04 -9.47
CA SER A 175 -6.02 11.44 -9.37
C SER A 175 -6.81 10.48 -8.49
N LYS A 176 -8.12 10.67 -8.38
CA LYS A 176 -9.04 9.71 -7.74
C LYS A 176 -9.05 8.31 -8.39
N ASP A 177 -8.56 8.23 -9.64
CA ASP A 177 -8.56 7.05 -10.50
C ASP A 177 -7.11 6.55 -10.73
N SER A 178 -6.08 7.18 -10.17
CA SER A 178 -4.67 6.80 -10.39
C SER A 178 -3.77 7.06 -9.19
N GLU A 179 -3.08 6.02 -8.74
CA GLU A 179 -2.01 6.07 -7.72
C GLU A 179 -0.81 5.25 -8.16
N ALA A 180 0.39 5.69 -7.82
CA ALA A 180 1.64 4.98 -8.11
C ALA A 180 2.50 4.87 -6.85
N PHE A 181 3.22 3.76 -6.74
CA PHE A 181 4.15 3.46 -5.66
C PHE A 181 5.51 3.14 -6.26
N TYR A 182 6.51 3.96 -5.96
CA TYR A 182 7.88 3.79 -6.44
C TYR A 182 8.75 3.33 -5.29
N MET A 183 9.42 2.18 -5.45
CA MET A 183 10.38 1.72 -4.45
C MET A 183 11.53 2.71 -4.35
N MET A 184 11.81 3.17 -3.13
CA MET A 184 12.95 4.06 -2.86
C MET A 184 14.21 3.22 -2.68
N ASN A 185 15.25 3.49 -3.46
CA ASN A 185 16.55 2.87 -3.30
C ASN A 185 17.44 3.73 -2.39
N PRO A 186 18.15 3.15 -1.40
CA PRO A 186 19.04 3.91 -0.52
C PRO A 186 20.31 4.38 -1.23
N ASP A 187 20.73 3.66 -2.28
CA ASP A 187 22.03 3.85 -2.94
C ASP A 187 21.99 4.85 -4.12
N CYS A 188 20.83 5.49 -4.36
CA CYS A 188 20.60 6.57 -5.35
C CYS A 188 21.10 6.31 -6.79
N SER A 189 21.48 5.09 -7.14
CA SER A 189 22.05 4.72 -8.44
C SER A 189 21.04 3.88 -9.23
N GLY A 190 20.33 4.53 -10.15
CA GLY A 190 19.31 3.88 -11.00
C GLY A 190 17.86 4.19 -10.59
N GLY A 191 16.94 4.00 -11.53
CA GLY A 191 15.50 4.16 -11.31
C GLY A 191 14.92 3.11 -10.34
N PRO A 192 13.63 3.22 -9.97
CA PRO A 192 13.01 2.28 -9.04
C PRO A 192 13.01 0.86 -9.61
N GLU A 193 13.63 -0.10 -8.92
CA GLU A 193 13.68 -1.50 -9.36
C GLU A 193 12.28 -2.12 -9.41
N LEU A 194 11.38 -1.62 -8.56
CA LEU A 194 9.99 -2.01 -8.50
C LEU A 194 9.08 -0.78 -8.47
N SER A 195 8.10 -0.75 -9.38
CA SER A 195 7.04 0.25 -9.41
C SER A 195 5.67 -0.43 -9.49
N VAL A 196 4.71 0.05 -8.71
CA VAL A 196 3.34 -0.47 -8.70
C VAL A 196 2.37 0.65 -9.03
N TYR A 197 1.53 0.46 -10.04
CA TYR A 197 0.56 1.43 -10.53
C TYR A 197 -0.84 0.89 -10.31
N LEU A 198 -1.72 1.69 -9.72
CA LEU A 198 -3.14 1.38 -9.58
C LEU A 198 -3.90 2.36 -10.46
N LEU A 199 -4.67 1.82 -11.40
CA LEU A 199 -5.37 2.59 -12.42
C LEU A 199 -6.82 2.13 -12.49
N ARG A 200 -7.74 3.10 -12.47
CA ARG A 200 -9.14 2.88 -12.82
C ARG A 200 -9.36 3.40 -14.23
N VAL A 201 -9.57 2.48 -15.17
CA VAL A 201 -9.71 2.73 -16.62
C VAL A 201 -11.16 2.64 -17.08
#